data_AF-A0A3M0Y5Y8-F1
#
_entry.id   AF-A0A3M0Y5Y8-F1
#
_cell.length_a   1.000
_cell.length_b   1.000
_cell.length_c   1.000
_cell.angle_alpha   90.00
_cell.angle_beta   90.00
_cell.angle_gamma   90.00
#
_symmetry.space_group_name_H-M   'P 1'
#
loop_
_entity.id
_entity.type
_entity.pdbx_description
1 polymer ?
#
loop_
_entity_poly.entity_id
_entity_poly.type
_entity_poly.pdbx_seq_one_letter_code
_entity_poly.pdbx_strand_id
1 'polypeptide(L)'
;MTDQVDEVSPVEGTRKPDRRPRSTHERVLRYTAVRLVGLFITAVIGVYLTVLIANMGGYVDEIRRSQIREQIAVRFQNDPTFRTLPPEERQKRLDAEVAVEEKRLGLDKPFLVRSFSYLKHALTLDLGRSENMTSDSGSRTVRLIILERLPATLVLFGTSQVVLFFLSLLIALYLSRHYGSVLDRLFVG
;
A
#
# COMPACT_ATOMS: atom_id res chain seq x y z
N MET A 1 -68.10 -18.68 -55.74
CA MET A 1 -66.96 -19.62 -55.66
C MET A 1 -65.71 -18.78 -55.79
N THR A 2 -65.44 -17.92 -54.81
CA THR A 2 -64.45 -18.17 -53.73
C THR A 2 -63.13 -18.64 -54.31
N ASP A 3 -62.17 -17.72 -54.45
CA ASP A 3 -60.95 -17.89 -53.67
C ASP A 3 -60.29 -16.54 -53.39
N GLN A 4 -60.20 -16.22 -52.11
CA GLN A 4 -59.31 -15.22 -51.55
C GLN A 4 -57.90 -15.78 -51.70
N VAL A 5 -56.97 -15.02 -52.27
CA VAL A 5 -55.56 -15.27 -52.00
C VAL A 5 -55.04 -14.05 -51.27
N ASP A 6 -54.64 -14.35 -50.04
CA ASP A 6 -54.42 -13.45 -48.94
C ASP A 6 -53.36 -12.38 -49.21
N GLU A 7 -53.69 -11.21 -48.69
CA GLU A 7 -52.83 -10.08 -48.43
C GLU A 7 -51.61 -10.51 -47.62
N VAL A 8 -50.46 -10.63 -48.30
CA VAL A 8 -49.17 -10.86 -47.63
C VAL A 8 -48.76 -9.56 -46.94
N SER A 9 -49.20 -9.42 -45.69
CA SER A 9 -48.72 -8.41 -44.76
C SER A 9 -47.21 -8.62 -44.51
N PRO A 10 -46.34 -7.60 -44.68
CA PRO A 10 -44.93 -7.77 -44.35
C PRO A 10 -44.77 -7.86 -42.84
N VAL A 11 -44.37 -9.05 -42.38
CA VAL A 11 -44.01 -9.35 -41.00
C VAL A 11 -42.96 -8.35 -40.50
N GLU A 12 -43.40 -7.52 -39.56
CA GLU A 12 -42.69 -7.06 -38.37
C GLU A 12 -41.16 -7.15 -38.44
N GLY A 13 -40.57 -6.16 -39.12
CA GLY A 13 -39.18 -5.82 -38.93
C GLY A 13 -38.96 -5.39 -37.49
N THR A 14 -38.52 -6.32 -36.64
CA THR A 14 -37.97 -6.02 -35.33
C THR A 14 -36.83 -5.02 -35.51
N ARG A 15 -37.16 -3.71 -35.38
CA ARG A 15 -36.17 -2.64 -35.29
C ARG A 15 -35.31 -2.95 -34.08
N LYS A 16 -34.18 -3.63 -34.31
CA LYS A 16 -33.09 -3.71 -33.34
C LYS A 16 -32.84 -2.26 -32.88
N PRO A 17 -32.85 -1.99 -31.56
CA PRO A 17 -32.70 -0.63 -31.09
C PRO A 17 -31.39 -0.09 -31.65
N ASP A 18 -31.49 1.03 -32.36
CA ASP A 18 -30.39 1.78 -32.93
C ASP A 18 -29.44 2.16 -31.78
N ARG A 19 -28.45 1.30 -31.52
CA ARG A 19 -27.37 1.60 -30.59
C ARG A 19 -26.47 2.59 -31.30
N ARG A 20 -26.86 3.85 -31.24
CA ARG A 20 -26.06 5.00 -31.70
C ARG A 20 -24.60 4.72 -31.34
N PRO A 21 -23.67 4.69 -32.30
CA PRO A 21 -22.28 4.39 -32.03
C PRO A 21 -21.78 5.46 -31.05
N ARG A 22 -21.50 5.03 -29.82
CA ARG A 22 -20.92 5.90 -28.78
C ARG A 22 -19.72 6.62 -29.37
N SER A 23 -19.69 7.94 -29.19
CA SER A 23 -18.64 8.79 -29.74
C SER A 23 -17.25 8.27 -29.32
N THR A 24 -16.25 8.40 -30.20
CA THR A 24 -14.87 7.95 -29.93
C THR A 24 -14.34 8.54 -28.62
N HIS A 25 -14.69 9.80 -28.31
CA HIS A 25 -14.33 10.45 -27.05
C HIS A 25 -14.96 9.76 -25.83
N GLU A 26 -16.21 9.34 -25.90
CA GLU A 26 -16.88 8.60 -24.80
C GLU A 26 -16.22 7.24 -24.55
N ARG A 27 -15.80 6.55 -25.62
CA ARG A 27 -15.09 5.25 -25.52
C ARG A 27 -13.72 5.41 -24.86
N VAL A 28 -12.95 6.42 -25.28
CA VAL A 28 -11.63 6.71 -24.72
C VAL A 28 -11.77 7.15 -23.26
N LEU A 29 -12.71 8.06 -22.94
CA LEU A 29 -12.94 8.52 -21.58
C LEU A 29 -13.33 7.35 -20.66
N ARG A 30 -14.26 6.49 -21.10
CA ARG A 30 -14.68 5.31 -20.32
C ARG A 30 -13.52 4.34 -20.10
N TYR A 31 -12.73 4.06 -21.14
CA TYR A 31 -11.58 3.18 -21.02
C TYR A 31 -10.54 3.74 -20.03
N THR A 32 -10.19 5.02 -20.18
CA THR A 32 -9.25 5.70 -19.28
C THR A 32 -9.78 5.72 -17.84
N ALA A 33 -11.06 6.02 -17.62
CA ALA A 33 -11.66 6.01 -16.29
C ALA A 33 -11.64 4.62 -15.65
N VAL A 34 -12.05 3.57 -16.38
CA VAL A 34 -12.00 2.19 -15.87
C VAL A 34 -10.57 1.78 -15.54
N ARG A 35 -9.60 2.15 -16.39
CA ARG A 35 -8.18 1.88 -16.16
C ARG A 35 -7.64 2.61 -14.92
N LEU A 36 -7.98 3.88 -14.74
CA LEU A 36 -7.60 4.67 -13.57
C LEU A 36 -8.18 4.08 -12.28
N VAL A 37 -9.45 3.68 -12.29
CA VAL A 37 -10.09 3.03 -11.15
C VAL A 37 -9.42 1.69 -10.85
N GLY A 38 -9.14 0.88 -11.86
CA GLY A 38 -8.41 -0.38 -11.69
C GLY A 38 -7.03 -0.17 -11.07
N LEU A 39 -6.24 0.77 -11.61
CA LEU A 39 -4.92 1.11 -11.06
C LEU A 39 -5.00 1.64 -9.63
N PHE A 40 -6.00 2.48 -9.32
CA PHE A 40 -6.22 2.99 -7.98
C PHE A 40 -6.54 1.87 -7.00
N ILE A 41 -7.43 0.94 -7.36
CA ILE A 41 -7.77 -0.23 -6.53
C ILE A 41 -6.52 -1.10 -6.29
N THR A 42 -5.76 -1.42 -7.35
CA THR A 42 -4.52 -2.19 -7.22
C THR A 42 -3.51 -1.48 -6.31
N ALA A 43 -3.36 -0.17 -6.43
CA ALA A 43 -2.47 0.61 -5.58
C ALA A 43 -2.93 0.60 -4.11
N VAL A 44 -4.23 0.79 -3.84
CA VAL A 44 -4.79 0.74 -2.48
C VAL A 44 -4.55 -0.63 -1.85
N ILE A 45 -4.79 -1.72 -2.60
CA ILE A 45 -4.51 -3.09 -2.12
C ILE A 45 -3.02 -3.26 -1.82
N GLY A 46 -2.15 -2.82 -2.73
CA GLY A 46 -0.69 -2.89 -2.54
C GLY A 46 -0.24 -2.15 -1.27
N VAL A 47 -0.70 -0.91 -1.07
CA VAL A 47 -0.40 -0.11 0.12
C VAL A 47 -0.94 -0.79 1.38
N TYR A 48 -2.15 -1.32 1.36
CA TYR A 48 -2.73 -2.03 2.50
C TYR A 48 -1.92 -3.28 2.88
N LEU A 49 -1.50 -4.06 1.90
CA LEU A 49 -0.60 -5.20 2.12
C LEU A 49 0.74 -4.74 2.70
N THR A 50 1.33 -3.67 2.18
CA THR A 50 2.56 -3.08 2.76
C THR A 50 2.37 -2.68 4.22
N VAL A 51 1.24 -2.05 4.58
CA VAL A 51 0.91 -1.68 5.96
C VAL A 51 0.80 -2.92 6.86
N LEU A 52 0.16 -3.99 6.38
CA LEU A 52 -0.01 -5.23 7.13
C LEU A 52 1.34 -5.92 7.36
N ILE A 53 2.16 -6.03 6.33
CA ILE A 53 3.50 -6.63 6.39
C ILE A 53 4.40 -5.80 7.31
N ALA A 54 4.41 -4.47 7.19
CA ALA A 54 5.24 -3.59 7.99
C ALA A 54 4.90 -3.63 9.49
N ASN A 55 3.63 -3.85 9.84
CA ASN A 55 3.21 -4.04 11.23
C ASN A 55 3.31 -5.50 11.70
N MET A 56 3.85 -6.40 10.87
CA MET A 56 3.96 -7.84 11.16
C MET A 56 2.61 -8.43 11.60
N GLY A 57 1.51 -8.03 10.93
CA GLY A 57 0.16 -8.51 11.26
C GLY A 57 -0.36 -8.13 12.65
N GLY A 58 0.29 -7.20 13.35
CA GLY A 58 -0.04 -6.78 14.72
C GLY A 58 1.01 -7.15 15.75
N TYR A 59 2.02 -7.96 15.43
CA TYR A 59 3.10 -8.32 16.36
C TYR A 59 3.91 -7.12 16.85
N VAL A 60 4.03 -6.07 16.02
CA VAL A 60 4.65 -4.80 16.43
C VAL A 60 3.95 -4.19 17.66
N ASP A 61 2.66 -4.47 17.88
CA ASP A 61 1.95 -3.99 19.07
C ASP A 61 2.41 -4.68 20.34
N GLU A 62 2.74 -5.97 20.28
CA GLU A 62 3.28 -6.70 21.43
C GLU A 62 4.66 -6.17 21.82
N ILE A 63 5.48 -5.84 20.82
CA ILE A 63 6.77 -5.18 21.02
C ILE A 63 6.57 -3.82 21.69
N ARG A 64 5.67 -2.98 21.16
CA ARG A 64 5.38 -1.66 21.74
C ARG A 64 4.83 -1.78 23.17
N ARG A 65 3.93 -2.71 23.43
CA ARG A 65 3.38 -2.99 24.76
C ARG A 65 4.49 -3.36 25.75
N SER A 66 5.42 -4.21 25.33
CA SER A 66 6.57 -4.62 26.13
C SER A 66 7.50 -3.45 26.43
N GLN A 67 7.79 -2.61 25.42
CA GLN A 67 8.60 -1.40 25.58
C GLN A 67 7.95 -0.37 26.52
N ILE A 68 6.64 -0.16 26.44
CA ILE A 68 5.90 0.74 27.34
C ILE A 68 6.03 0.26 28.78
N ARG A 69 5.78 -1.05 29.02
CA ARG A 69 5.90 -1.64 30.36
C ARG A 69 7.32 -1.50 30.91
N GLU A 70 8.33 -1.77 30.09
CA GLU A 70 9.73 -1.64 30.49
C GLU A 70 10.10 -0.19 30.81
N GLN A 71 9.73 0.76 29.95
CA GLN A 71 10.01 2.19 30.18
C GLN A 71 9.36 2.71 31.47
N ILE A 72 8.09 2.34 31.72
CA ILE A 72 7.38 2.70 32.95
C ILE A 72 8.02 2.02 34.15
N ALA A 73 8.39 0.74 34.05
CA ALA A 73 9.05 0.01 35.11
C ALA A 73 10.39 0.66 35.51
N VAL A 74 11.23 1.05 34.53
CA VAL A 74 12.49 1.77 34.77
C VAL A 74 12.24 3.13 35.43
N ARG A 75 11.25 3.89 34.93
CA ARG A 75 10.87 5.18 35.52
C ARG A 75 10.46 5.03 36.99
N PHE A 76 9.66 4.02 37.29
CA PHE A 76 9.16 3.74 38.64
C PHE A 76 10.25 3.18 39.55
N GLN A 77 11.20 2.41 39.02
CA GLN A 77 12.38 1.97 39.78
C GLN A 77 13.24 3.17 40.23
N ASN A 78 13.25 4.26 39.47
CA ASN A 78 13.99 5.47 39.82
C ASN A 78 13.24 6.41 40.78
N ASP A 79 11.96 6.14 41.08
CA ASP A 79 11.14 6.91 42.03
C ASP A 79 11.27 6.33 43.46
N PRO A 80 11.80 7.09 44.43
CA PRO A 80 11.94 6.64 45.83
C PRO A 80 10.62 6.26 46.49
N THR A 81 9.54 6.97 46.15
CA THR A 81 8.18 6.77 46.69
C THR A 81 7.58 5.46 46.24
N PHE A 82 7.98 5.00 45.05
CA PHE A 82 7.52 3.75 44.50
C PHE A 82 8.18 2.55 45.18
N ARG A 83 9.43 2.69 45.64
CA ARG A 83 10.19 1.61 46.31
C ARG A 83 9.64 1.26 47.69
N THR A 84 8.97 2.20 48.36
CA THR A 84 8.43 2.01 49.72
C THR A 84 7.05 1.35 49.74
N LEU A 85 6.40 1.19 48.58
CA LEU A 85 5.07 0.60 48.48
C LEU A 85 5.10 -0.94 48.61
N PRO A 86 4.06 -1.56 49.19
CA PRO A 86 3.86 -3.01 49.16
C PRO A 86 3.92 -3.57 47.73
N PRO A 87 4.44 -4.80 47.52
CA PRO A 87 4.57 -5.40 46.19
C PRO A 87 3.27 -5.38 45.36
N GLU A 88 2.12 -5.60 45.99
CA GLU A 88 0.82 -5.60 45.32
C GLU A 88 0.38 -4.20 44.86
N GLU A 89 0.59 -3.17 45.68
CA GLU A 89 0.25 -1.79 45.31
C GLU A 89 1.18 -1.24 44.23
N ARG A 90 2.47 -1.64 44.25
CA ARG A 90 3.41 -1.35 43.17
C ARG A 90 2.91 -1.91 41.85
N GLN A 91 2.54 -3.19 41.82
CA GLN A 91 2.06 -3.82 40.60
C GLN A 91 0.79 -3.15 40.07
N LYS A 92 -0.18 -2.86 40.95
CA LYS A 92 -1.42 -2.16 40.57
C LYS A 92 -1.15 -0.78 39.96
N ARG A 93 -0.24 0.01 40.54
CA ARG A 93 0.12 1.33 40.00
C ARG A 93 0.82 1.23 38.66
N LEU A 94 1.73 0.26 38.50
CA LEU A 94 2.42 0.02 37.24
C LEU A 94 1.44 -0.36 36.13
N ASP A 95 0.54 -1.31 36.40
CA ASP A 95 -0.44 -1.76 35.41
C ASP A 95 -1.44 -0.65 35.04
N ALA A 96 -1.83 0.20 36.00
CA ALA A 96 -2.67 1.36 35.74
C ALA A 96 -2.00 2.37 34.80
N GLU A 97 -0.71 2.68 35.03
CA GLU A 97 0.04 3.60 34.17
C GLU A 97 0.24 3.02 32.76
N VAL A 98 0.56 1.72 32.68
CA VAL A 98 0.68 1.00 31.40
C VAL A 98 -0.64 1.07 30.62
N ALA A 99 -1.78 0.84 31.27
CA ALA A 99 -3.08 0.91 30.61
C ALA A 99 -3.42 2.32 30.08
N VAL A 100 -3.01 3.37 30.78
CA VAL A 100 -3.17 4.76 30.32
C VAL A 100 -2.34 5.02 29.06
N GLU A 101 -1.08 4.58 29.06
CA GLU A 101 -0.18 4.74 27.91
C GLU A 101 -0.61 3.90 26.69
N GLU A 102 -1.05 2.66 26.90
CA GLU A 102 -1.62 1.82 25.84
C GLU A 102 -2.83 2.47 25.20
N LYS A 103 -3.73 3.07 26.00
CA LYS A 103 -4.92 3.77 25.52
C LYS A 103 -4.56 5.04 24.75
N ARG A 104 -3.52 5.77 25.17
CA ARG A 104 -3.02 6.97 24.47
C ARG A 104 -2.55 6.62 23.05
N LEU A 105 -1.91 5.47 22.89
CA LEU A 105 -1.37 4.98 21.63
C LEU A 105 -2.37 4.14 20.82
N GLY A 106 -3.58 3.90 21.34
CA GLY A 106 -4.61 3.11 20.67
C GLY A 106 -4.28 1.61 20.56
N LEU A 107 -3.49 1.07 21.49
CA LEU A 107 -3.19 -0.37 21.60
C LEU A 107 -4.36 -1.16 22.23
N ASP A 108 -5.40 -0.48 22.70
CA ASP A 108 -6.65 -1.05 23.22
C ASP A 108 -7.61 -1.53 22.12
N LYS A 109 -7.42 -1.07 20.88
CA LYS A 109 -8.29 -1.40 19.75
C LYS A 109 -7.75 -2.58 18.94
N PRO A 110 -8.63 -3.40 18.33
CA PRO A 110 -8.20 -4.47 17.44
C PRO A 110 -7.33 -3.94 16.29
N PHE A 111 -6.25 -4.65 15.97
CA PHE A 111 -5.30 -4.26 14.93
C PHE A 111 -5.98 -3.95 13.59
N LEU A 112 -6.95 -4.77 13.16
CA LEU A 112 -7.66 -4.56 11.90
C LEU A 112 -8.41 -3.21 11.85
N VAL A 113 -8.99 -2.76 12.96
CA VAL A 113 -9.69 -1.47 12.99
C VAL A 113 -8.68 -0.33 12.85
N ARG A 114 -7.51 -0.47 13.46
CA ARG A 114 -6.44 0.53 13.42
C ARG A 114 -5.70 0.53 12.07
N SER A 115 -5.57 -0.61 11.40
CA SER A 115 -4.91 -0.72 10.10
C SER A 115 -5.64 0.05 9.00
N PHE A 116 -6.98 0.17 9.06
CA PHE A 116 -7.73 1.06 8.16
C PHE A 116 -7.40 2.53 8.37
N SER A 117 -7.19 2.94 9.63
CA SER A 117 -6.69 4.28 9.93
C SER A 117 -5.30 4.46 9.33
N TYR A 118 -4.39 3.50 9.49
CA TYR A 118 -3.06 3.55 8.88
C TYR A 118 -3.11 3.63 7.35
N LEU A 119 -4.03 2.90 6.71
CA LEU A 119 -4.26 2.98 5.28
C LEU A 119 -4.70 4.39 4.87
N LYS A 120 -5.67 4.98 5.59
CA LYS A 120 -6.12 6.36 5.32
C LYS A 120 -4.96 7.34 5.42
N HIS A 121 -4.20 7.27 6.50
CA HIS A 121 -3.00 8.10 6.74
C HIS A 121 -1.94 7.91 5.65
N ALA A 122 -1.68 6.68 5.22
CA ALA A 122 -0.76 6.39 4.14
C ALA A 122 -1.23 6.96 2.78
N LEU A 123 -2.53 6.82 2.46
CA LEU A 123 -3.12 7.39 1.25
C LEU A 123 -3.12 8.92 1.26
N THR A 124 -3.26 9.56 2.43
CA THR A 124 -3.15 11.01 2.59
C THR A 124 -1.71 11.49 2.79
N LEU A 125 -0.72 10.59 2.69
CA LEU A 125 0.71 10.87 2.94
C LEU A 125 1.00 11.48 4.32
N ASP A 126 0.12 11.22 5.28
CA ASP A 126 0.29 11.63 6.68
C ASP A 126 0.81 10.44 7.49
N LEU A 127 2.10 10.16 7.36
CA LEU A 127 2.75 9.00 7.97
C LEU A 127 3.10 9.21 9.45
N GLY A 128 2.68 10.34 10.03
CA GLY A 128 2.97 10.69 11.42
C GLY A 128 4.38 11.23 11.66
N ARG A 129 4.84 11.13 12.91
CA ARG A 129 6.16 11.58 13.34
C ARG A 129 7.06 10.40 13.68
N SER A 130 8.35 10.51 13.37
CA SER A 130 9.36 9.54 13.76
C SER A 130 9.74 9.72 15.22
N GLU A 131 9.77 8.62 15.98
CA GLU A 131 10.12 8.66 17.41
C GLU A 131 11.64 8.71 17.64
N ASN A 132 12.43 8.07 16.77
CA ASN A 132 13.88 7.91 16.94
C ASN A 132 14.74 8.60 15.87
N MET A 133 14.13 9.26 14.88
CA MET A 133 14.85 9.86 13.76
C MET A 133 14.36 11.27 13.46
N THR A 134 15.23 12.13 12.95
CA THR A 134 14.92 13.49 12.51
C THR A 134 15.33 13.66 11.04
N SER A 135 14.68 14.56 10.32
CA SER A 135 15.11 14.97 8.98
C SER A 135 16.41 15.75 9.03
N ASP A 136 17.06 15.94 7.88
CA ASP A 136 18.29 16.72 7.78
C ASP A 136 18.01 18.21 8.11
N SER A 137 16.74 18.63 7.97
CA SER A 137 16.18 19.91 8.39
C SER A 137 15.72 19.98 9.86
N GLY A 138 15.85 18.89 10.64
CA GLY A 138 15.48 18.82 12.07
C GLY A 138 14.01 18.51 12.37
N SER A 139 13.17 18.31 11.36
CA SER A 139 11.76 17.93 11.50
C SER A 139 11.61 16.44 11.83
N ARG A 140 10.73 16.11 12.77
CA ARG A 140 10.36 14.70 13.05
C ARG A 140 9.21 14.20 12.19
N THR A 141 8.78 14.95 11.17
CA THR A 141 7.66 14.52 10.32
C THR A 141 8.16 13.53 9.27
N VAL A 142 7.61 12.31 9.26
CA VAL A 142 8.08 11.22 8.39
C VAL A 142 7.96 11.60 6.90
N ARG A 143 6.90 12.32 6.53
CA ARG A 143 6.71 12.83 5.16
C ARG A 143 7.89 13.67 4.68
N LEU A 144 8.43 14.55 5.52
CA LEU A 144 9.58 15.41 5.17
C LEU A 144 10.85 14.58 4.98
N ILE A 145 11.12 13.65 5.91
CA ILE A 145 12.27 12.74 5.82
C ILE A 145 12.24 11.94 4.51
N ILE A 146 11.07 11.42 4.12
CA ILE A 146 10.90 10.66 2.88
C ILE A 146 11.06 11.57 1.66
N LEU A 147 10.42 12.74 1.64
CA LEU A 147 10.51 13.69 0.52
C LEU A 147 11.93 14.21 0.27
N GLU A 148 12.76 14.33 1.32
CA GLU A 148 14.18 14.68 1.18
C GLU A 148 14.98 13.57 0.46
N ARG A 149 14.62 12.30 0.67
CA ARG A 149 15.33 11.14 0.11
C ARG A 149 14.79 10.65 -1.24
N LEU A 150 13.52 10.91 -1.53
CA LEU A 150 12.84 10.49 -2.76
C LEU A 150 13.52 10.97 -4.05
N PRO A 151 13.99 12.22 -4.18
CA PRO A 151 14.65 12.68 -5.41
C PRO A 151 15.89 11.86 -5.75
N ALA A 152 16.73 11.58 -4.74
CA ALA A 152 17.95 10.81 -4.92
C ALA A 152 17.67 9.36 -5.34
N THR A 153 16.67 8.72 -4.74
CA THR A 153 16.28 7.35 -5.11
C THR A 153 15.67 7.30 -6.51
N LEU A 154 14.85 8.28 -6.89
CA LEU A 154 14.29 8.38 -8.24
C LEU A 154 15.37 8.58 -9.31
N VAL A 155 16.37 9.42 -9.04
CA VAL A 155 17.51 9.61 -9.95
C VAL A 155 18.33 8.32 -10.06
N LEU A 156 18.67 7.68 -8.95
CA LEU A 156 19.45 6.44 -8.95
C LEU A 156 18.70 5.29 -9.65
N PHE A 157 17.41 5.14 -9.37
CA PHE A 157 16.59 4.09 -9.98
C PHE A 157 16.35 4.37 -11.47
N GLY A 158 16.05 5.62 -11.82
CA GLY A 158 15.85 6.06 -13.19
C GLY A 158 17.10 5.84 -14.05
N THR A 159 18.27 6.26 -13.56
CA THR A 159 19.55 6.03 -14.25
C THR A 159 19.86 4.55 -14.39
N SER A 160 19.64 3.76 -13.33
CA SER A 160 19.81 2.30 -13.36
C SER A 160 18.92 1.65 -14.43
N GLN A 161 17.65 2.07 -14.57
CA GLN A 161 16.75 1.54 -15.59
C GLN A 161 17.16 1.91 -17.01
N VAL A 162 17.65 3.14 -17.23
CA VAL A 162 18.18 3.54 -18.53
C VAL A 162 19.38 2.67 -18.92
N VAL A 163 20.32 2.47 -17.99
CA VAL A 163 21.48 1.60 -18.21
C VAL A 163 21.05 0.16 -18.50
N LEU A 164 20.15 -0.40 -17.69
CA LEU A 164 19.63 -1.75 -17.89
C LEU A 164 18.89 -1.91 -19.23
N PHE A 165 18.13 -0.91 -19.66
CA PHE A 165 17.46 -0.91 -20.94
C PHE A 165 18.46 -1.01 -22.09
N PHE A 166 19.51 -0.18 -22.11
CA PHE A 166 20.53 -0.25 -23.16
C PHE A 166 21.33 -1.55 -23.10
N LEU A 167 21.72 -1.99 -21.90
CA LEU A 167 22.47 -3.22 -21.74
C LEU A 167 21.65 -4.43 -22.21
N SER A 168 20.39 -4.54 -21.79
CA SER A 168 19.48 -5.60 -22.23
C SER A 168 19.23 -5.56 -23.73
N LEU A 169 19.06 -4.38 -24.32
CA LEU A 169 18.89 -4.22 -25.77
C LEU A 169 20.14 -4.69 -26.54
N LEU A 170 21.33 -4.29 -26.10
CA LEU A 170 22.59 -4.69 -26.73
C LEU A 170 22.83 -6.19 -26.61
N ILE A 171 22.60 -6.77 -25.42
CA ILE A 171 22.72 -8.21 -25.19
C ILE A 171 21.72 -8.97 -26.05
N ALA A 172 20.44 -8.55 -26.07
CA ALA A 172 19.40 -9.20 -26.86
C ALA A 172 19.71 -9.15 -28.37
N LEU A 173 20.19 -8.01 -28.88
CA LEU A 173 20.59 -7.86 -30.27
C LEU A 173 21.83 -8.71 -30.61
N TYR A 174 22.80 -8.78 -29.70
CA TYR A 174 23.99 -9.62 -29.86
C TYR A 174 23.63 -11.11 -29.92
N LEU A 175 22.81 -11.59 -28.99
CA LEU A 175 22.30 -12.97 -29.00
C LEU A 175 21.47 -13.27 -30.26
N SER A 176 20.61 -12.34 -30.67
CA SER A 176 19.78 -12.49 -31.88
C SER A 176 20.59 -12.61 -33.16
N ARG A 177 21.73 -11.91 -33.27
CA ARG A 177 22.64 -12.01 -34.43
C ARG A 177 23.53 -13.25 -34.41
N HIS A 178 23.78 -13.82 -33.24
CA HIS A 178 24.55 -15.07 -33.07
C HIS A 178 23.64 -16.24 -32.69
N TYR A 179 22.54 -16.42 -33.42
CA TYR A 179 21.63 -17.57 -33.28
C TYR A 179 22.42 -18.87 -33.49
N GLY A 180 22.52 -19.71 -32.45
CA GLY A 180 23.38 -20.91 -32.41
C GLY A 180 24.68 -20.81 -31.59
N SER A 181 24.98 -19.67 -30.96
CA SER A 181 26.11 -19.51 -30.02
C SER A 181 25.90 -20.27 -28.70
N VAL A 182 27.00 -20.62 -28.01
CA VAL A 182 27.10 -21.45 -26.79
C VAL A 182 26.12 -21.06 -25.66
N LEU A 183 25.66 -19.80 -25.63
CA LEU A 183 24.66 -19.30 -24.68
C LEU A 183 23.23 -19.80 -24.98
N ASP A 184 22.87 -20.00 -26.24
CA ASP A 184 21.56 -20.53 -26.65
C ASP A 184 21.36 -21.98 -26.13
N ARG A 185 22.46 -22.74 -26.08
CA ARG A 185 22.50 -24.12 -25.55
C ARG A 185 22.49 -24.19 -24.01
N LEU A 186 22.74 -23.08 -23.30
CA LEU A 186 22.78 -22.99 -21.83
C LEU A 186 21.42 -22.60 -21.23
N PHE A 187 20.53 -22.00 -22.03
CA PHE A 187 19.19 -21.57 -21.60
C PHE A 187 18.03 -22.35 -22.23
N VAL A 188 18.25 -23.00 -23.38
CA VAL A 188 17.24 -23.83 -24.08
C VAL A 188 17.46 -25.34 -23.87
N GLY A 189 18.53 -25.71 -23.14
CA GLY A 189 18.78 -27.08 -22.67
C GLY A 189 18.14 -27.36 -21.31
#